data_AF-A0A7Y7P3Q7-F1
#
_entry.id   AF-A0A7Y7P3Q7-F1
#
_cell.length_a   1.000
_cell.length_b   1.000
_cell.length_c   1.000
_cell.angle_alpha   90.00
_cell.angle_beta   90.00
_cell.angle_gamma   90.00
#
_symmetry.space_group_name_H-M   'P 1'
#
loop_
_entity.id
_entity.type
_entity.pdbx_description
1 polymer ?
#
loop_
_entity_poly.entity_id
_entity_poly.type
_entity_poly.pdbx_seq_one_letter_code
_entity_poly.pdbx_strand_id
1 'polypeptide(L)'
;MKEILLREDKIDRDNEHFWVMGLAPSARVLYVELVSLGCVAATIVEPMNVFRFALMKGCVSVILIHNHPSGRLIPSNEDLDLTDNLIQVGRICRLSLHVCRL
;
A
#
# COMPACT_ATOMS: atom_id res chain seq x y z
N MET A 1 7.68 0.25 -11.56
CA MET A 1 7.04 -0.16 -10.28
C MET A 1 7.03 -1.67 -10.08
N LYS A 2 6.93 -2.53 -11.12
CA LYS A 2 7.12 -4.00 -11.00
C LYS A 2 8.44 -4.43 -10.36
N GLU A 3 9.49 -3.61 -10.46
CA GLU A 3 10.79 -3.87 -9.82
C GLU A 3 10.70 -3.98 -8.28
N ILE A 4 9.67 -3.42 -7.65
CA ILE A 4 9.47 -3.56 -6.20
C ILE A 4 9.24 -5.03 -5.79
N LEU A 5 8.62 -5.83 -6.68
CA LEU A 5 8.38 -7.26 -6.48
C LEU A 5 9.68 -8.07 -6.52
N LEU A 6 10.78 -7.51 -7.05
CA LEU A 6 12.09 -8.17 -7.00
C LEU A 6 12.64 -8.25 -5.58
N ARG A 7 12.05 -7.52 -4.62
CA ARG A 7 12.35 -7.66 -3.19
C ARG A 7 11.84 -8.96 -2.59
N GLU A 8 10.83 -9.57 -3.21
CA GLU A 8 10.24 -10.83 -2.76
C GLU A 8 10.84 -12.04 -3.48
N ASP A 9 10.73 -13.19 -2.83
CA ASP A 9 11.11 -14.48 -3.39
C ASP A 9 10.30 -14.77 -4.66
N LYS A 10 10.90 -15.53 -5.60
CA LYS A 10 10.27 -15.82 -6.90
C LYS A 10 8.87 -16.44 -6.77
N ILE A 11 8.64 -17.20 -5.70
CA ILE A 11 7.37 -17.89 -5.46
C ILE A 11 6.27 -16.89 -5.09
N ASP A 12 6.61 -15.81 -4.38
CA ASP A 12 5.63 -14.86 -3.85
C ASP A 12 5.29 -13.74 -4.83
N ARG A 13 6.09 -13.52 -5.87
CA ARG A 13 5.87 -12.45 -6.88
C ARG A 13 4.54 -12.54 -7.61
N ASP A 14 3.98 -13.74 -7.70
CA ASP A 14 2.69 -14.00 -8.34
C ASP A 14 1.50 -13.85 -7.37
N ASN A 15 1.75 -13.45 -6.12
CA ASN A 15 0.72 -13.12 -5.14
C ASN A 15 0.30 -11.64 -5.23
N GLU A 16 -0.84 -11.33 -4.65
CA GLU A 16 -1.21 -9.95 -4.38
C GLU A 16 -0.31 -9.39 -3.27
N HIS A 17 0.12 -8.15 -3.43
CA HIS A 17 0.91 -7.45 -2.42
C HIS A 17 0.31 -6.07 -2.20
N PHE A 18 0.30 -5.68 -0.94
CA PHE A 18 -0.04 -4.34 -0.52
C PHE A 18 1.19 -3.67 0.09
N TRP A 19 1.78 -2.74 -0.66
CA TRP A 19 2.94 -1.98 -0.22
C TRP A 19 2.54 -0.57 0.20
N VAL A 20 3.32 -0.02 1.14
CA VAL A 20 3.21 1.37 1.55
C VAL A 20 4.56 2.05 1.43
N MET A 21 4.58 3.21 0.76
CA MET A 21 5.75 4.06 0.65
C MET A 21 5.50 5.36 1.41
N GLY A 22 6.31 5.65 2.42
CA GLY A 22 6.26 6.91 3.16
C GLY A 22 7.16 7.97 2.56
N LEU A 23 6.66 9.21 2.48
CA LEU A 23 7.37 10.35 1.89
C LEU A 23 7.57 11.49 2.89
N ALA A 24 8.74 12.13 2.79
CA ALA A 24 9.05 13.39 3.42
C ALA A 24 8.40 14.58 2.67
N PRO A 25 8.35 15.80 3.25
CA PRO A 25 7.86 16.99 2.55
C PRO A 25 8.57 17.29 1.24
N SER A 26 9.84 16.91 1.10
CA SER A 26 10.62 17.06 -0.13
C SER A 26 10.34 15.98 -1.20
N ALA A 27 9.29 15.17 -1.03
CA ALA A 27 8.99 13.99 -1.83
C ALA A 27 10.09 12.90 -1.80
N ARG A 28 11.04 12.99 -0.87
CA ARG A 28 12.04 11.95 -0.64
C ARG A 28 11.38 10.73 0.02
N VAL A 29 11.68 9.54 -0.52
CA VAL A 29 11.24 8.27 0.05
C VAL A 29 11.92 8.02 1.40
N LEU A 30 11.12 7.82 2.45
CA LEU A 30 11.59 7.51 3.80
C LEU A 30 11.58 6.01 4.10
N TYR A 31 10.63 5.27 3.50
CA TYR A 31 10.56 3.82 3.56
C TYR A 31 9.66 3.27 2.46
N VAL A 32 9.81 1.97 2.22
CA VAL A 32 8.92 1.14 1.40
C VAL A 32 8.73 -0.15 2.18
N GLU A 33 7.50 -0.48 2.54
CA GLU A 33 7.17 -1.62 3.41
C GLU A 33 6.10 -2.48 2.75
N LEU A 34 6.27 -3.81 2.79
CA LEU A 34 5.23 -4.77 2.47
C LEU A 34 4.30 -4.90 3.69
N VAL A 35 3.08 -4.37 3.59
CA VAL A 35 2.12 -4.38 4.70
C VAL A 35 1.28 -5.64 4.70
N SER A 36 1.03 -6.21 3.52
CA SER A 36 0.29 -7.46 3.40
C SER A 36 0.71 -8.21 2.16
N LEU A 37 0.88 -9.53 2.32
CA LEU A 37 1.05 -10.50 1.26
C LEU A 37 -0.24 -11.31 1.18
N GLY A 38 -0.95 -11.17 0.06
CA GLY A 38 -2.21 -11.83 -0.20
C GLY A 38 -2.04 -13.32 -0.48
N CYS A 39 -3.12 -14.05 -0.23
CA CYS A 39 -3.31 -15.42 -0.71
C CYS A 39 -4.26 -15.42 -1.90
N VAL A 40 -4.52 -16.60 -2.50
CA VAL A 40 -5.39 -16.80 -3.68
C VAL A 40 -6.78 -16.12 -3.58
N ALA A 41 -7.27 -15.83 -2.37
CA ALA A 41 -8.61 -15.29 -2.13
C ALA A 41 -8.66 -13.77 -1.86
N ALA A 42 -7.68 -13.20 -1.16
CA ALA A 42 -7.65 -11.77 -0.80
C ALA A 42 -6.35 -11.38 -0.08
N THR A 43 -6.10 -10.06 -0.03
CA THR A 43 -5.08 -9.41 0.78
C THR A 43 -5.72 -8.71 1.98
N ILE A 44 -5.37 -9.10 3.21
CA ILE A 44 -5.92 -8.46 4.43
C ILE A 44 -5.07 -7.25 4.78
N VAL A 45 -5.67 -6.05 4.74
CA VAL A 45 -4.97 -4.78 4.99
C VAL A 45 -5.59 -4.08 6.20
N GLU A 46 -4.88 -4.11 7.31
CA GLU A 46 -5.29 -3.43 8.54
C GLU A 46 -4.75 -1.99 8.57
N PRO A 47 -5.59 -0.95 8.78
CA PRO A 47 -5.16 0.44 8.80
C PRO A 47 -4.02 0.70 9.78
N MET A 48 -4.02 0.05 10.95
CA MET A 48 -2.95 0.19 11.94
C MET A 48 -1.57 -0.11 11.34
N ASN A 49 -1.46 -1.15 10.51
CA ASN A 49 -0.20 -1.54 9.89
C ASN A 49 0.20 -0.58 8.75
N VAL A 50 -0.78 -0.06 8.01
CA VAL A 50 -0.55 0.94 6.95
C VAL A 50 0.07 2.22 7.51
N PHE A 51 -0.45 2.71 8.64
CA PHE A 51 -0.05 4.02 9.18
C PHE A 51 1.08 3.95 10.21
N ARG A 52 1.40 2.78 10.78
CA ARG A 52 2.41 2.63 11.84
C ARG A 52 3.74 3.30 11.50
N PHE A 53 4.37 2.94 10.38
CA PHE A 53 5.66 3.53 10.01
C PHE A 53 5.54 4.99 9.55
N ALA A 54 4.43 5.36 8.91
CA ALA A 54 4.20 6.74 8.48
C ALA A 54 4.22 7.70 9.66
N LEU A 55 3.52 7.33 10.74
CA LEU A 55 3.45 8.08 11.98
C LEU A 55 4.78 8.06 12.73
N MET A 56 5.41 6.89 12.88
CA MET A 56 6.69 6.75 13.58
C MET A 56 7.83 7.55 12.92
N LYS A 57 7.83 7.66 11.59
CA LYS A 57 8.87 8.36 10.82
C LYS A 57 8.52 9.82 10.49
N GLY A 58 7.38 10.32 10.94
CA GLY A 58 6.95 11.70 10.68
C GLY A 58 6.76 11.99 9.18
N CYS A 59 6.17 11.06 8.45
CA CYS A 59 5.84 11.28 7.03
C CYS A 59 4.78 12.37 6.89
N VAL A 60 4.72 13.01 5.72
CA VAL A 60 3.62 13.94 5.39
C VAL A 60 2.69 13.39 4.32
N SER A 61 3.15 12.39 3.57
CA SER A 61 2.32 11.65 2.63
C SER A 61 2.76 10.19 2.55
N VAL A 62 1.82 9.35 2.12
CA VAL A 62 2.05 7.93 1.84
C VAL A 62 1.48 7.57 0.47
N ILE A 63 2.14 6.65 -0.23
CA ILE A 63 1.65 6.01 -1.44
C ILE A 63 1.27 4.57 -1.09
N LEU A 64 0.00 4.22 -1.31
CA LEU A 64 -0.51 2.86 -1.25
C LEU A 64 -0.32 2.21 -2.61
N ILE A 65 0.24 1.01 -2.64
CA ILE A 65 0.52 0.27 -3.87
C ILE A 65 -0.11 -1.10 -3.74
N HIS A 66 -1.09 -1.42 -4.59
CA HIS A 66 -1.70 -2.75 -4.66
C HIS A 66 -1.45 -3.31 -6.05
N ASN A 67 -0.85 -4.50 -6.15
CA ASN A 67 -0.75 -5.23 -7.43
C ASN A 67 -1.81 -6.34 -7.52
N HIS A 68 -2.39 -6.50 -8.70
CA HIS A 68 -3.15 -7.71 -9.03
C HIS A 68 -2.35 -8.59 -9.99
N PRO A 69 -1.97 -9.83 -9.63
CA PRO A 69 -1.23 -10.75 -10.50
C PRO A 69 -1.89 -11.00 -11.85
N SER A 70 -3.23 -10.97 -11.88
CA SER A 70 -4.03 -11.09 -13.10
C SER A 70 -3.82 -9.94 -14.09
N GLY A 71 -3.23 -8.83 -13.66
CA GLY A 71 -3.08 -7.59 -14.45
C GLY A 71 -4.37 -6.79 -14.59
N ARG A 72 -5.44 -7.16 -13.87
CA ARG A 72 -6.70 -6.41 -13.87
C ARG A 72 -6.55 -5.14 -13.04
N LEU A 73 -6.67 -3.99 -13.70
CA LEU A 73 -6.59 -2.67 -13.05
C LEU A 73 -7.96 -2.13 -12.56
N ILE A 74 -9.04 -2.86 -12.84
CA ILE A 74 -10.38 -2.51 -12.37
C ILE A 74 -10.50 -2.99 -10.92
N PRO A 75 -10.61 -2.08 -9.93
CA PRO A 75 -10.70 -2.46 -8.53
C PRO A 75 -11.98 -3.26 -8.26
N SER A 76 -11.92 -4.16 -7.28
CA SER A 76 -13.12 -4.77 -6.73
C SER A 76 -13.88 -3.77 -5.83
N ASN A 77 -15.09 -4.14 -5.37
CA ASN A 77 -15.81 -3.30 -4.41
C ASN A 77 -15.06 -3.26 -3.06
N GLU A 78 -14.45 -4.37 -2.67
CA GLU A 78 -13.62 -4.49 -1.48
C GLU A 78 -12.39 -3.57 -1.55
N ASP A 79 -11.74 -3.46 -2.72
CA ASP A 79 -10.64 -2.51 -2.94
C ASP A 79 -11.10 -1.06 -2.79
N LEU A 80 -12.30 -0.72 -3.26
CA LEU A 80 -12.87 0.62 -3.17
C LEU A 80 -13.19 0.97 -1.71
N ASP A 81 -13.85 0.05 -0.99
CA ASP A 81 -14.20 0.23 0.42
C ASP A 81 -12.94 0.34 1.29
N LEU A 82 -11.93 -0.50 1.04
CA LEU A 82 -10.63 -0.41 1.70
C LEU A 82 -9.97 0.94 1.41
N THR A 83 -9.96 1.37 0.15
CA THR A 83 -9.36 2.65 -0.26
C THR A 83 -10.03 3.81 0.47
N ASP A 84 -11.37 3.84 0.53
CA ASP A 84 -12.11 4.90 1.21
C ASP A 84 -11.81 4.92 2.71
N ASN A 85 -11.83 3.76 3.37
CA ASN A 85 -11.48 3.63 4.79
C ASN A 85 -10.07 4.18 5.08
N LEU A 86 -9.07 3.82 4.26
CA LEU A 86 -7.70 4.32 4.43
C LEU A 86 -7.60 5.83 4.21
N ILE A 87 -8.35 6.37 3.23
CA ILE A 87 -8.42 7.82 3.01
C ILE A 87 -8.96 8.54 4.25
N GLN A 88 -10.03 8.02 4.86
CA GLN A 88 -10.61 8.59 6.07
C GLN A 88 -9.62 8.58 7.24
N VAL A 89 -8.92 7.46 7.46
CA VAL A 89 -7.91 7.37 8.53
C VAL A 89 -6.75 8.34 8.31
N GLY A 90 -6.22 8.45 7.08
CA GLY A 90 -5.14 9.40 6.84
C GLY A 90 -5.55 10.85 6.99
N ARG A 91 -6.79 11.21 6.69
CA ARG A 91 -7.32 12.56 7.00
C ARG A 91 -7.26 12.85 8.49
N ILE A 92 -7.65 11.89 9.33
CA ILE A 92 -7.56 12.01 10.80
C ILE A 92 -6.10 12.17 11.23
N CYS A 93 -5.19 11.39 10.64
CA CYS A 93 -3.75 11.43 10.91
C CYS A 93 -3.02 12.63 10.27
N ARG A 94 -3.71 13.48 9.49
CA ARG A 94 -3.11 14.55 8.68
C ARG A 94 -2.02 14.07 7.72
N LEU A 95 -2.20 12.90 7.14
CA LEU A 95 -1.36 12.30 6.11
C LEU A 95 -2.07 12.37 4.76
N SER A 96 -1.39 12.87 3.72
CA SER A 96 -1.91 12.77 2.35
C SER A 96 -1.73 11.35 1.83
N LEU A 97 -2.78 10.74 1.30
CA LEU A 97 -2.70 9.43 0.64
C LEU A 97 -2.74 9.58 -0.88
N HIS A 98 -1.88 8.81 -1.53
CA HIS A 98 -1.93 8.55 -2.97
C HIS A 98 -2.14 7.04 -3.18
N VAL A 99 -2.99 6.66 -4.12
CA VAL A 99 -3.28 5.25 -4.40
C VAL A 99 -2.76 4.91 -5.79
N CYS A 100 -1.89 3.91 -5.87
CA CYS A 100 -1.35 3.36 -7.10
C CYS A 100 -1.79 1.91 -7.22
N ARG A 101 -2.42 1.56 -8.34
CA ARG A 101 -2.82 0.19 -8.66
C ARG A 101 -1.92 -0.32 -9.79
N LEU A 102 -1.39 -1.53 -9.65
CA LEU A 102 -0.41 -2.14 -10.55
C LEU A 102 -0.91 -3.44 -11.18
#